data_AF-A0A0D2SIF9-F1
#
_entry.id   AF-A0A0D2SIF9-F1
#
_cell.length_a   1.000
_cell.length_b   1.000
_cell.length_c   1.000
_cell.angle_alpha   90.00
_cell.angle_beta   90.00
_cell.angle_gamma   90.00
#
_symmetry.space_group_name_H-M   'P 1'
#
loop_
_entity.id
_entity.type
_entity.pdbx_description
1 polymer ?
#
loop_
_entity_poly.entity_id
_entity_poly.type
_entity_poly.pdbx_seq_one_letter_code
_entity_poly.pdbx_strand_id
1 'polypeptide(L)'
;MALDSKLIDDGLAADNTLQAICYKRGSLQLLDQRKLPLETMYLDIHGSTDGWNAIRDMVVRGAPAIAIAAALSLAVEVANLKDFNGGSKDAASFLESKLEYLVSSRPTAVNLSDAAIKLKEIISKAASTVTVPESVFQAYIEAAEIMLDDDVATNKAIGSHGANFLQHQQNNSKRFSVLTHCNTGSLATAGYGTALGVIRALHAQGVLERAYCTETRPFNQGSRLTAFELVHEKIPATLIADSAAAALMKEDRVDAVIVGADRVTANGIPWLLMMHFA
;
A
#
# COMPACT_ATOMS: atom_id res chain seq x y z
N MET A 1 29.16 -34.80 11.67
CA MET A 1 28.98 -34.15 12.99
C MET A 1 27.57 -33.58 12.96
N ALA A 2 26.63 -34.36 13.49
CA ALA A 2 25.21 -34.00 13.57
C ALA A 2 24.97 -33.29 14.90
N LEU A 3 24.34 -32.12 14.85
CA LEU A 3 23.72 -31.38 15.95
C LEU A 3 22.76 -30.39 15.26
N ASP A 4 21.51 -30.21 15.64
CA ASP A 4 20.53 -31.07 16.29
C ASP A 4 19.18 -30.46 15.88
N SER A 5 18.24 -31.30 15.50
CA SER A 5 16.90 -30.91 15.05
C SER A 5 15.92 -31.04 16.20
N LYS A 6 15.28 -29.94 16.62
CA LYS A 6 13.85 -29.83 17.00
C LYS A 6 13.57 -28.55 17.81
N LEU A 7 12.29 -28.15 17.74
CA LEU A 7 11.60 -27.03 18.40
C LEU A 7 11.70 -25.76 17.54
N ILE A 8 10.67 -25.30 16.83
CA ILE A 8 9.25 -25.19 17.18
C ILE A 8 8.41 -25.29 15.89
N ASP A 9 7.42 -26.18 15.89
CA ASP A 9 6.21 -26.09 15.05
C ASP A 9 5.05 -25.75 15.99
N ASP A 10 4.00 -25.15 15.43
CA ASP A 10 2.75 -24.64 16.01
C ASP A 10 2.74 -23.19 16.54
N GLY A 11 2.28 -22.29 15.67
CA GLY A 11 1.67 -21.02 16.06
C GLY A 11 1.70 -19.96 14.97
N LEU A 12 0.67 -19.93 14.10
CA LEU A 12 0.36 -18.88 13.12
C LEU A 12 1.55 -18.47 12.23
N ALA A 13 1.56 -18.92 10.97
CA ALA A 13 2.49 -18.42 9.95
C ALA A 13 2.57 -16.89 10.04
N ALA A 14 3.69 -16.39 10.56
CA ALA A 14 3.97 -14.97 10.59
C ALA A 14 3.77 -14.46 9.16
N ASP A 15 2.98 -13.40 9.03
CA ASP A 15 2.61 -12.78 7.75
C ASP A 15 3.91 -12.43 7.00
N ASN A 16 4.40 -13.32 6.14
CA ASN A 16 5.67 -13.20 5.39
C ASN A 16 5.55 -12.19 4.23
N THR A 17 4.64 -11.24 4.38
CA THR A 17 4.36 -10.20 3.40
C THR A 17 5.29 -9.03 3.68
N LEU A 18 6.02 -8.62 2.64
CA LEU A 18 6.94 -7.48 2.70
C LEU A 18 6.23 -6.21 3.17
N GLN A 19 6.77 -5.54 4.20
CA GLN A 19 6.19 -4.31 4.75
C GLN A 19 6.87 -3.08 4.13
N ALA A 20 6.11 -2.28 3.38
CA ALA A 20 6.59 -1.00 2.82
C ALA A 20 6.52 0.15 3.84
N ILE A 21 5.59 0.06 4.79
CA ILE A 21 5.33 1.05 5.83
C ILE A 21 5.49 0.33 7.18
N CYS A 22 6.54 0.66 7.91
CA CYS A 22 6.80 0.13 9.24
C CYS A 22 6.51 1.22 10.27
N TYR A 23 5.33 1.17 10.88
CA TYR A 23 4.88 2.18 11.83
C TYR A 23 4.75 1.61 13.24
N LYS A 24 5.20 2.40 14.21
CA LYS A 24 4.83 2.33 15.63
C LYS A 24 4.63 3.76 16.10
N ARG A 25 3.80 3.99 17.12
CA ARG A 25 3.59 5.35 17.62
C ARG A 25 4.92 6.03 17.97
N GLY A 26 5.18 7.18 17.34
CA GLY A 26 6.43 7.94 17.46
C GLY A 26 7.58 7.50 16.53
N SER A 27 7.40 6.48 15.68
CA SER A 27 8.43 5.99 14.76
C SER A 27 7.83 5.47 13.45
N LEU A 28 8.30 5.99 12.33
CA LEU A 28 7.92 5.54 10.99
C LEU A 28 9.16 5.24 10.17
N GLN A 29 9.18 4.09 9.51
CA GLN A 29 10.17 3.75 8.50
C GLN A 29 9.48 3.39 7.19
N LEU A 30 10.03 3.88 6.08
CA LEU A 30 9.54 3.57 4.73
C LEU A 30 10.59 2.81 3.95
N LEU A 31 10.19 1.72 3.29
CA LEU A 31 11.06 0.98 2.39
C LEU A 31 11.39 1.80 1.14
N ASP A 32 12.67 2.00 0.82
CA ASP A 32 13.09 2.74 -0.36
C ASP A 32 12.90 1.92 -1.64
N GLN A 33 11.73 2.10 -2.25
CA GLN A 33 11.34 1.36 -3.45
C GLN A 33 12.16 1.72 -4.71
N ARG A 34 13.01 2.76 -4.65
CA ARG A 34 13.92 3.12 -5.75
C ARG A 34 15.10 2.15 -5.82
N LYS A 35 15.45 1.54 -4.69
CA LYS A 35 16.57 0.61 -4.54
C LYS A 35 16.20 -0.84 -4.85
N LEU A 36 14.91 -1.17 -4.76
CA LEU A 36 14.40 -2.47 -5.18
C LEU A 36 14.60 -2.70 -6.69
N PRO A 37 14.90 -3.94 -7.12
CA PRO A 37 15.00 -5.16 -6.31
C PRO A 37 16.41 -5.48 -5.76
N LEU A 38 17.40 -4.61 -5.99
CA LEU A 38 18.80 -4.90 -5.70
C LEU A 38 19.15 -4.76 -4.21
N GLU A 39 18.54 -3.79 -3.53
CA GLU A 39 18.77 -3.50 -2.12
C GLU A 39 17.45 -3.26 -1.38
N THR A 40 17.32 -3.84 -0.19
CA THR A 40 16.20 -3.62 0.73
C THR A 40 16.68 -2.69 1.86
N MET A 41 16.29 -1.42 1.78
CA MET A 41 16.71 -0.37 2.73
C MET A 41 15.50 0.41 3.23
N TYR A 42 15.44 0.68 4.53
CA TYR A 42 14.42 1.51 5.14
C TYR A 42 14.97 2.90 5.46
N LEU A 43 14.15 3.92 5.25
CA LEU A 43 14.42 5.31 5.62
C LEU A 43 13.58 5.67 6.84
N ASP A 44 14.21 6.23 7.87
CA ASP A 44 13.51 6.81 9.02
C ASP A 44 12.81 8.11 8.60
N ILE A 45 11.56 8.25 9.00
CA ILE A 45 10.72 9.42 8.72
C ILE A 45 10.39 10.10 10.05
N HIS A 46 10.98 11.27 10.29
CA HIS A 46 10.86 11.97 11.57
C HIS A 46 9.71 12.99 11.60
N GLY A 47 9.13 13.30 10.45
CA GLY A 47 7.99 14.20 10.38
C GLY A 47 7.50 14.49 8.97
N SER A 48 6.66 15.51 8.84
CA SER A 48 5.99 15.85 7.57
C SER A 48 6.96 16.24 6.45
N THR A 49 8.10 16.86 6.77
CA THR A 49 9.12 17.21 5.77
C THR A 49 9.76 15.97 5.15
N ASP A 50 10.10 14.97 5.97
CA ASP A 50 10.64 13.71 5.47
C ASP A 50 9.59 12.95 4.68
N GLY A 51 8.34 12.90 5.18
CA GLY A 51 7.21 12.29 4.47
C GLY A 51 6.96 12.94 3.10
N TRP A 52 6.97 14.27 3.04
CA TRP A 52 6.82 15.03 1.80
C TRP A 52 7.92 14.69 0.78
N ASN A 53 9.19 14.67 1.22
CA ASN A 53 10.33 14.30 0.36
C ASN A 53 10.24 12.84 -0.10
N ALA A 54 9.90 11.92 0.79
CA ALA A 54 9.74 10.50 0.47
C ALA A 54 8.66 10.26 -0.59
N ILE A 55 7.54 10.99 -0.51
CA ILE A 55 6.46 10.91 -1.49
C ILE A 55 6.90 11.53 -2.82
N ARG A 56 7.46 12.74 -2.81
CA ARG A 56 7.93 13.44 -4.03
C ARG A 56 8.97 12.60 -4.78
N ASP A 57 9.95 12.07 -4.06
CA ASP A 57 11.09 11.36 -4.62
C ASP A 57 10.77 9.90 -4.99
N MET A 58 9.52 9.47 -4.80
CA MET A 58 9.04 8.11 -5.07
C MET A 58 9.74 7.02 -4.25
N VAL A 59 10.13 7.33 -3.00
CA VAL A 59 10.49 6.32 -1.98
C VAL A 59 9.27 5.46 -1.71
N VAL A 60 8.12 6.09 -1.51
CA VAL A 60 6.80 5.44 -1.41
C VAL A 60 5.96 5.76 -2.65
N ARG A 61 5.22 4.75 -3.13
CA ARG A 61 4.30 4.87 -4.28
C ARG A 61 3.09 3.96 -4.10
N GLY A 62 2.09 4.18 -4.95
CA GLY A 62 0.76 3.58 -4.80
C GLY A 62 -0.15 4.54 -4.03
N ALA A 63 -1.34 4.78 -4.58
CA ALA A 63 -2.20 5.85 -4.08
C ALA A 63 -2.60 5.66 -2.59
N PRO A 64 -2.93 4.44 -2.12
CA PRO A 64 -3.17 4.22 -0.70
C PRO A 64 -1.92 4.40 0.17
N ALA A 65 -0.78 3.83 -0.25
CA ALA A 65 0.48 3.93 0.52
C ALA A 65 0.96 5.38 0.67
N ILE A 66 0.80 6.22 -0.37
CA ILE A 66 1.14 7.64 -0.32
C ILE A 66 0.28 8.38 0.73
N ALA A 67 -1.03 8.14 0.75
CA ALA A 67 -1.94 8.78 1.69
C ALA A 67 -1.61 8.40 3.15
N ILE A 68 -1.32 7.12 3.38
CA ILE A 68 -1.00 6.59 4.70
C ILE A 68 0.38 7.06 5.17
N ALA A 69 1.40 7.02 4.30
CA ALA A 69 2.73 7.54 4.64
C ALA A 69 2.69 9.04 4.99
N ALA A 70 1.88 9.84 4.28
CA ALA A 70 1.69 11.25 4.61
C ALA A 70 1.06 11.41 6.00
N ALA A 71 -0.08 10.76 6.25
CA ALA A 71 -0.78 10.85 7.54
C ALA A 71 0.10 10.41 8.71
N LEU A 72 0.78 9.28 8.57
CA LEU A 72 1.66 8.75 9.61
C LEU A 72 2.92 9.61 9.82
N SER A 73 3.44 10.26 8.78
CA SER A 73 4.58 11.17 8.93
C SER A 73 4.26 12.37 9.83
N LEU A 74 3.08 12.97 9.68
CA LEU A 74 2.62 14.02 10.57
C LEU A 74 2.25 13.46 11.95
N ALA A 75 1.72 12.23 12.03
CA ALA A 75 1.42 11.59 13.32
C ALA A 75 2.71 11.39 14.15
N VAL A 76 3.80 10.98 13.51
CA VAL A 76 5.12 10.89 14.15
C VAL A 76 5.64 12.26 14.58
N GLU A 77 5.46 13.29 13.76
CA GLU A 77 5.87 14.67 14.10
C GLU A 77 5.20 15.15 15.39
N VAL A 78 3.86 14.99 15.49
CA VAL A 78 3.12 15.45 16.67
C VAL A 78 3.24 14.51 17.87
N ALA A 79 3.45 13.20 17.67
CA ALA A 79 3.71 12.27 18.76
C ALA A 79 5.04 12.54 19.48
N ASN A 80 6.02 13.08 18.75
CA ASN A 80 7.34 13.42 19.28
C ASN A 80 7.48 14.90 19.66
N LEU A 81 6.42 15.69 19.49
CA LEU A 81 6.41 17.11 19.83
C LEU A 81 6.39 17.28 21.35
N LYS A 82 7.44 17.87 21.92
CA LYS A 82 7.59 18.00 23.38
C LYS A 82 6.80 19.16 23.98
N ASP A 83 6.80 20.29 23.29
CA ASP A 83 6.17 21.52 23.74
C ASP A 83 5.39 22.13 22.57
N PHE A 84 4.11 22.45 22.79
CA PHE A 84 3.30 23.21 21.86
C PHE A 84 2.71 24.43 22.55
N ASN A 85 3.11 25.62 22.11
CA ASN A 85 2.61 26.87 22.67
C ASN A 85 1.38 27.33 21.89
N GLY A 86 0.20 26.98 22.38
CA GLY A 86 -1.07 27.35 21.76
C GLY A 86 -2.26 26.61 22.38
N GLY A 87 -3.47 26.99 21.99
CA GLY A 87 -4.69 26.27 22.35
C GLY A 87 -5.06 25.20 21.32
N SER A 88 -6.20 24.54 21.53
CA SER A 88 -6.73 23.53 20.59
C SER A 88 -6.92 24.04 19.16
N LYS A 89 -7.28 25.32 18.98
CA LYS A 89 -7.41 25.95 17.65
C LYS A 89 -6.07 26.11 16.95
N ASP A 90 -5.02 26.47 17.68
CA ASP A 90 -3.67 26.60 17.11
C ASP A 90 -3.13 25.23 16.69
N ALA A 91 -3.39 24.19 17.49
CA ALA A 91 -3.05 22.81 17.15
C ALA A 91 -3.78 22.33 15.89
N ALA A 92 -5.05 22.66 15.76
CA ALA A 92 -5.82 22.37 14.55
C ALA A 92 -5.23 23.06 13.31
N SER A 93 -4.98 24.37 13.38
CA SER A 93 -4.37 25.12 12.28
C SER A 93 -2.97 24.59 11.92
N PHE A 94 -2.19 24.18 12.91
CA PHE A 94 -0.88 23.54 12.69
C PHE A 94 -1.05 22.24 11.87
N LEU A 95 -1.91 21.32 12.30
CA LEU A 95 -2.16 20.06 11.59
C LEU A 95 -2.71 20.29 10.18
N GLU A 96 -3.68 21.21 10.02
CA GLU A 96 -4.28 21.54 8.73
C GLU A 96 -3.23 22.06 7.73
N SER A 97 -2.34 22.96 8.18
CA SER A 97 -1.27 23.50 7.34
C SER A 97 -0.25 22.42 6.93
N LYS A 98 0.05 21.47 7.82
CA LYS A 98 0.96 20.35 7.54
C LYS A 98 0.35 19.34 6.58
N LEU A 99 -0.96 19.08 6.69
CA LEU A 99 -1.69 18.26 5.73
C LEU A 99 -1.69 18.91 4.34
N GLU A 100 -1.91 20.22 4.24
CA GLU A 100 -1.83 20.95 2.96
C GLU A 100 -0.43 20.89 2.35
N TYR A 101 0.59 21.06 3.18
CA TYR A 101 1.98 20.87 2.76
C TYR A 101 2.18 19.46 2.22
N LEU A 102 1.80 18.40 2.96
CA LEU A 102 1.91 17.02 2.51
C LEU A 102 1.19 16.74 1.19
N VAL A 103 -0.04 17.26 1.01
CA VAL A 103 -0.81 17.17 -0.24
C VAL A 103 -0.04 17.76 -1.44
N SER A 104 0.72 18.83 -1.22
CA SER A 104 1.52 19.47 -2.28
C SER A 104 2.67 18.60 -2.81
N SER A 105 3.05 17.52 -2.13
CA SER A 105 4.14 16.62 -2.57
C SER A 105 3.85 15.98 -3.93
N ARG A 106 2.59 15.60 -4.17
CA ARG A 106 2.08 15.03 -5.42
C ARG A 106 0.61 15.42 -5.62
N PRO A 107 0.32 16.62 -6.16
CA PRO A 107 -1.05 17.15 -6.29
C PRO A 107 -2.01 16.29 -7.13
N THR A 108 -1.49 15.38 -7.94
CA THR A 108 -2.29 14.45 -8.75
C THR A 108 -2.81 13.24 -7.96
N ALA A 109 -2.29 12.98 -6.75
CA ALA A 109 -2.70 11.87 -5.90
C ALA A 109 -3.97 12.20 -5.12
N VAL A 110 -5.13 12.03 -5.76
CA VAL A 110 -6.44 12.36 -5.16
C VAL A 110 -6.71 11.62 -3.85
N ASN A 111 -6.23 10.39 -3.68
CA ASN A 111 -6.34 9.66 -2.43
C ASN A 111 -5.71 10.40 -1.23
N LEU A 112 -4.61 11.11 -1.46
CA LEU A 112 -3.97 11.93 -0.44
C LEU A 112 -4.83 13.15 -0.09
N SER A 113 -5.41 13.81 -1.09
CA SER A 113 -6.35 14.92 -0.88
C SER A 113 -7.61 14.48 -0.14
N ASP A 114 -8.21 13.35 -0.52
CA ASP A 114 -9.40 12.80 0.13
C ASP A 114 -9.13 12.41 1.59
N ALA A 115 -7.97 11.77 1.84
CA ALA A 115 -7.53 11.46 3.19
C ALA A 115 -7.31 12.72 4.03
N ALA A 116 -6.67 13.74 3.46
CA ALA A 116 -6.47 15.01 4.15
C ALA A 116 -7.81 15.67 4.52
N ILE A 117 -8.80 15.68 3.62
CA ILE A 117 -10.15 16.22 3.92
C ILE A 117 -10.77 15.52 5.13
N LYS A 118 -10.78 14.18 5.14
CA LYS A 118 -11.32 13.39 6.26
C LYS A 118 -10.59 13.66 7.58
N LEU A 119 -9.26 13.76 7.54
CA LEU A 119 -8.46 14.08 8.72
C LEU A 119 -8.75 15.50 9.24
N LYS A 120 -8.93 16.49 8.35
CA LYS A 120 -9.31 17.86 8.73
C LYS A 120 -10.67 17.91 9.43
N GLU A 121 -11.64 17.11 9.01
CA GLU A 121 -12.94 17.00 9.69
C GLU A 121 -12.78 16.47 11.13
N ILE A 122 -11.93 15.45 11.34
CA ILE A 122 -11.63 14.89 12.66
C ILE A 122 -10.93 15.94 13.54
N ILE A 123 -9.94 16.63 12.99
CA ILE A 123 -9.21 17.71 13.66
C ILE A 123 -10.16 18.81 14.11
N SER A 124 -11.01 19.30 13.20
CA SER A 124 -11.98 20.36 13.47
C SER A 124 -12.98 19.95 14.57
N LYS A 125 -13.49 18.72 14.49
CA LYS A 125 -14.37 18.17 15.53
C LYS A 125 -13.66 18.10 16.88
N ALA A 126 -12.42 17.60 16.95
CA ALA A 126 -11.66 17.53 18.19
C ALA A 126 -11.40 18.92 18.78
N ALA A 127 -10.98 19.88 17.96
CA ALA A 127 -10.70 21.24 18.41
C ALA A 127 -11.95 22.00 18.90
N SER A 128 -13.14 21.59 18.44
CA SER A 128 -14.41 22.16 18.91
C SER A 128 -14.88 21.62 20.27
N THR A 129 -14.40 20.44 20.68
CA THR A 129 -14.85 19.76 21.90
C THR A 129 -13.84 19.86 23.05
N VAL A 130 -12.55 20.01 22.75
CA VAL A 130 -11.47 20.07 23.74
C VAL A 130 -10.75 21.41 23.71
N THR A 131 -10.21 21.82 24.86
CA THR A 131 -9.42 23.05 25.01
C THR A 131 -7.92 22.80 24.96
N VAL A 132 -7.50 21.55 25.15
CA VAL A 132 -6.09 21.13 25.33
C VAL A 132 -5.53 20.65 23.98
N PRO A 133 -4.42 21.21 23.47
CA PRO A 133 -3.89 20.88 22.14
C PRO A 133 -3.47 19.41 22.01
N GLU A 134 -2.98 18.79 23.07
CA GLU A 134 -2.58 17.39 23.12
C GLU A 134 -3.74 16.44 22.78
N SER A 135 -4.98 16.79 23.17
CA SER A 135 -6.16 15.99 22.80
C SER A 135 -6.48 16.07 21.31
N VAL A 136 -6.18 17.19 20.64
CA VAL A 136 -6.32 17.32 19.19
C VAL A 136 -5.27 16.49 18.46
N PHE A 137 -4.01 16.53 18.93
CA PHE A 137 -2.94 15.68 18.39
C PHE A 137 -3.24 14.20 18.59
N GLN A 138 -3.75 13.81 19.77
CA GLN A 138 -4.10 12.42 20.05
C GLN A 138 -5.22 11.91 19.12
N ALA A 139 -6.27 12.73 18.90
CA ALA A 139 -7.34 12.39 17.96
C ALA A 139 -6.82 12.24 16.52
N TYR A 140 -5.87 13.07 16.11
CA TYR A 140 -5.23 12.95 14.79
C TYR A 140 -4.38 11.69 14.66
N ILE A 141 -3.55 11.38 15.66
CA ILE A 141 -2.70 10.17 15.69
C ILE A 141 -3.58 8.92 15.58
N GLU A 142 -4.63 8.82 16.39
CA GLU A 142 -5.57 7.70 16.36
C GLU A 142 -6.25 7.56 15.00
N ALA A 143 -6.67 8.67 14.39
CA ALA A 143 -7.27 8.64 13.06
C ALA A 143 -6.28 8.14 11.98
N ALA A 144 -5.02 8.58 12.03
CA ALA A 144 -3.98 8.11 11.11
C ALA A 144 -3.63 6.63 11.31
N GLU A 145 -3.63 6.15 12.55
CA GLU A 145 -3.44 4.73 12.90
C GLU A 145 -4.62 3.87 12.39
N ILE A 146 -5.86 4.33 12.59
CA ILE A 146 -7.06 3.66 12.08
C ILE A 146 -7.02 3.57 10.55
N MET A 147 -6.56 4.62 9.85
CA MET A 147 -6.42 4.57 8.39
C MET A 147 -5.46 3.48 7.90
N LEU A 148 -4.37 3.24 8.64
CA LEU A 148 -3.42 2.16 8.33
C LEU A 148 -4.11 0.80 8.48
N ASP A 149 -4.78 0.57 9.61
CA ASP A 149 -5.47 -0.70 9.89
C ASP A 149 -6.63 -0.97 8.91
N ASP A 150 -7.44 0.05 8.62
CA ASP A 150 -8.56 -0.02 7.70
C ASP A 150 -8.11 -0.34 6.26
N ASP A 151 -6.99 0.22 5.80
CA ASP A 151 -6.47 -0.09 4.46
C ASP A 151 -5.97 -1.54 4.39
N VAL A 152 -5.25 -2.04 5.40
CA VAL A 152 -4.84 -3.45 5.47
C VAL A 152 -6.07 -4.37 5.47
N ALA A 153 -7.09 -4.06 6.27
CA ALA A 153 -8.32 -4.84 6.34
C ALA A 153 -9.06 -4.84 4.99
N THR A 154 -9.16 -3.67 4.35
CA THR A 154 -9.78 -3.50 3.02
C THR A 154 -9.03 -4.30 1.95
N ASN A 155 -7.70 -4.26 1.95
CA ASN A 155 -6.87 -5.01 1.01
C ASN A 155 -7.05 -6.53 1.18
N LYS A 156 -7.07 -7.03 2.42
CA LYS A 156 -7.35 -8.44 2.72
C LYS A 156 -8.77 -8.85 2.27
N ALA A 157 -9.76 -7.98 2.46
CA ALA A 157 -11.12 -8.22 1.99
C ALA A 157 -11.21 -8.26 0.46
N ILE A 158 -10.57 -7.31 -0.25
CA ILE A 158 -10.48 -7.30 -1.72
C ILE A 158 -9.88 -8.62 -2.21
N GLY A 159 -8.78 -9.07 -1.61
CA GLY A 159 -8.13 -10.33 -1.97
C GLY A 159 -9.07 -11.53 -1.82
N SER A 160 -9.72 -11.65 -0.66
CA SER A 160 -10.65 -12.74 -0.37
C SER A 160 -11.86 -12.74 -1.31
N HIS A 161 -12.53 -11.59 -1.48
CA HIS A 161 -13.70 -11.48 -2.36
C HIS A 161 -13.34 -11.74 -3.82
N GLY A 162 -12.21 -11.20 -4.31
CA GLY A 162 -11.75 -11.43 -5.67
C GLY A 162 -11.41 -12.89 -5.95
N ALA A 163 -10.72 -13.56 -5.02
CA ALA A 163 -10.36 -14.96 -5.15
C ALA A 163 -11.59 -15.88 -5.15
N ASN A 164 -12.56 -15.61 -4.28
CA ASN A 164 -13.81 -16.37 -4.23
C ASN A 164 -14.65 -16.16 -5.49
N PHE A 165 -14.73 -14.91 -5.98
CA PHE A 165 -15.44 -14.60 -7.21
C PHE A 165 -14.86 -15.37 -8.40
N LEU A 166 -13.54 -15.34 -8.59
CA LEU A 166 -12.89 -16.07 -9.69
C LEU A 166 -13.13 -17.57 -9.63
N GLN A 167 -13.09 -18.15 -8.43
CA GLN A 167 -13.38 -19.58 -8.24
C GLN A 167 -14.82 -19.93 -8.61
N HIS A 168 -15.79 -19.10 -8.23
CA HIS A 168 -17.20 -19.33 -8.59
C HIS A 168 -17.47 -19.20 -10.09
N GLN A 169 -16.67 -18.44 -10.84
CA GLN A 169 -16.83 -18.32 -12.30
C GLN A 169 -16.32 -19.55 -13.06
N GLN A 170 -15.47 -20.39 -12.46
CA GLN A 170 -14.97 -21.60 -13.11
C GLN A 170 -15.69 -22.85 -12.62
N ASN A 171 -16.44 -23.49 -13.53
CA ASN A 171 -17.23 -24.68 -13.20
C ASN A 171 -16.40 -25.97 -13.00
N ASN A 172 -15.12 -26.03 -13.41
CA ASN A 172 -14.37 -27.31 -13.44
C ASN A 172 -12.83 -27.25 -13.29
N SER A 173 -12.19 -26.07 -13.24
CA SER A 173 -10.73 -25.98 -13.15
C SER A 173 -10.25 -26.05 -11.70
N LYS A 174 -9.32 -26.96 -11.41
CA LYS A 174 -8.74 -27.13 -10.06
C LYS A 174 -7.71 -26.05 -9.71
N ARG A 175 -7.16 -25.34 -10.70
CA ARG A 175 -6.14 -24.30 -10.50
C ARG A 175 -6.25 -23.16 -11.52
N PHE A 176 -5.73 -21.98 -11.15
CA PHE A 176 -5.86 -20.72 -11.87
C PHE A 176 -4.50 -20.14 -12.26
N SER A 177 -4.38 -19.68 -13.50
CA SER A 177 -3.31 -18.79 -13.93
C SER A 177 -3.84 -17.36 -14.08
N VAL A 178 -3.25 -16.41 -13.35
CA VAL A 178 -3.70 -15.01 -13.34
C VAL A 178 -2.63 -14.12 -13.95
N LEU A 179 -3.03 -13.22 -14.85
CA LEU A 179 -2.17 -12.14 -15.36
C LEU A 179 -2.48 -10.83 -14.62
N THR A 180 -1.43 -10.11 -14.22
CA THR A 180 -1.54 -8.78 -13.62
C THR A 180 -0.61 -7.76 -14.28
N HIS A 181 -0.83 -6.48 -13.95
CA HIS A 181 -0.13 -5.34 -14.53
C HIS A 181 0.25 -4.31 -13.47
N CYS A 182 1.37 -3.63 -13.67
CA CYS A 182 1.99 -2.69 -12.72
C CYS A 182 2.34 -3.38 -11.39
N ASN A 183 2.30 -2.62 -10.30
CA ASN A 183 2.45 -3.10 -8.93
C ASN A 183 1.26 -2.66 -8.08
N THR A 184 0.64 -3.66 -7.45
CA THR A 184 -0.59 -3.53 -6.66
C THR A 184 -0.49 -4.35 -5.37
N GLY A 185 0.75 -4.61 -4.95
CA GLY A 185 1.07 -5.40 -3.78
C GLY A 185 1.15 -4.59 -2.51
N SER A 186 1.83 -5.15 -1.50
CA SER A 186 2.08 -4.47 -0.24
C SER A 186 3.05 -3.28 -0.43
N LEU A 187 3.77 -3.24 -1.56
CA LEU A 187 4.57 -2.09 -1.96
C LEU A 187 3.74 -0.91 -2.50
N ALA A 188 2.46 -1.11 -2.83
CA ALA A 188 1.58 -0.07 -3.36
C ALA A 188 0.44 0.32 -2.40
N THR A 189 0.30 -0.38 -1.27
CA THR A 189 -0.73 -0.13 -0.26
C THR A 189 -0.14 -0.14 1.14
N ALA A 190 -0.95 -0.04 2.19
CA ALA A 190 -0.44 -0.19 3.56
C ALA A 190 0.06 -1.62 3.87
N GLY A 191 -0.37 -2.58 3.07
CA GLY A 191 -0.03 -3.99 3.22
C GLY A 191 -0.98 -4.86 2.41
N TYR A 192 -0.55 -6.09 2.13
CA TYR A 192 -1.31 -7.14 1.40
C TYR A 192 -1.68 -6.84 -0.06
N GLY A 193 -1.95 -5.60 -0.45
CA GLY A 193 -2.25 -5.21 -1.82
C GLY A 193 -3.69 -5.49 -2.28
N THR A 194 -4.01 -5.02 -3.50
CA THR A 194 -5.33 -5.15 -4.12
C THR A 194 -5.35 -6.31 -5.12
N ALA A 195 -4.97 -6.10 -6.37
CA ALA A 195 -4.94 -7.17 -7.37
C ALA A 195 -3.90 -8.25 -7.03
N LEU A 196 -2.72 -7.87 -6.54
CA LEU A 196 -1.76 -8.83 -5.99
C LEU A 196 -2.27 -9.48 -4.70
N GLY A 197 -3.13 -8.79 -3.94
CA GLY A 197 -3.85 -9.36 -2.79
C GLY A 197 -4.79 -10.50 -3.21
N VAL A 198 -5.45 -10.41 -4.37
CA VAL A 198 -6.24 -11.52 -4.93
C VAL A 198 -5.34 -12.70 -5.31
N ILE A 199 -4.19 -12.43 -5.92
CA ILE A 199 -3.20 -13.47 -6.24
C ILE A 199 -2.68 -14.16 -4.97
N ARG A 200 -2.39 -13.38 -3.91
CA ARG A 200 -2.01 -13.91 -2.58
C ARG A 200 -3.09 -14.79 -1.99
N ALA A 201 -4.36 -14.38 -2.06
CA ALA A 201 -5.48 -15.17 -1.57
C ALA A 201 -5.63 -16.50 -2.34
N LEU A 202 -5.54 -16.48 -3.67
CA LEU A 202 -5.55 -17.70 -4.50
C LEU A 202 -4.37 -18.64 -4.17
N HIS A 203 -3.18 -18.07 -3.92
CA HIS A 203 -2.00 -18.84 -3.52
C HIS A 203 -2.17 -19.47 -2.14
N ALA A 204 -2.64 -18.72 -1.16
CA ALA A 204 -2.90 -19.20 0.20
C ALA A 204 -3.96 -20.31 0.24
N GLN A 205 -4.92 -20.28 -0.70
CA GLN A 205 -5.94 -21.32 -0.87
C GLN A 205 -5.43 -22.55 -1.66
N GLY A 206 -4.20 -22.52 -2.18
CA GLY A 206 -3.59 -23.63 -2.92
C GLY A 206 -4.16 -23.84 -4.33
N VAL A 207 -4.89 -22.86 -4.85
CA VAL A 207 -5.55 -22.92 -6.17
C VAL A 207 -4.83 -22.11 -7.24
N LEU A 208 -3.84 -21.28 -6.88
CA LEU A 208 -3.01 -20.59 -7.87
C LEU A 208 -2.04 -21.57 -8.54
N GLU A 209 -2.18 -21.77 -9.85
CA GLU A 209 -1.17 -22.43 -10.69
C GLU A 209 -0.02 -21.47 -10.99
N ARG A 210 -0.31 -20.27 -11.51
CA ARG A 210 0.72 -19.27 -11.86
C ARG A 210 0.24 -17.84 -11.75
N ALA A 211 1.12 -16.94 -11.31
CA ALA A 211 0.99 -15.51 -11.52
C ALA A 211 1.87 -15.05 -12.68
N TYR A 212 1.29 -14.47 -13.72
CA TYR A 212 2.02 -13.74 -14.73
C TYR A 212 2.01 -12.25 -14.39
N CYS A 213 3.17 -11.61 -14.42
CA CYS A 213 3.27 -10.16 -14.28
C CYS A 213 3.98 -9.58 -15.50
N THR A 214 3.51 -8.42 -15.94
CA THR A 214 4.08 -7.68 -17.07
C THR A 214 5.18 -6.73 -16.58
N GLU A 215 6.16 -6.39 -17.42
CA GLU A 215 7.26 -5.51 -17.01
C GLU A 215 6.79 -4.10 -16.62
N THR A 216 5.77 -3.57 -17.29
CA THR A 216 5.17 -2.24 -17.09
C THR A 216 6.13 -1.09 -17.44
N ARG A 217 6.47 -0.94 -18.72
CA ARG A 217 7.28 0.19 -19.21
C ARG A 217 6.55 1.54 -19.00
N PRO A 218 7.30 2.66 -18.83
CA PRO A 218 8.76 2.75 -18.76
C PRO A 218 9.34 2.64 -17.34
N PHE A 219 8.50 2.62 -16.30
CA PHE A 219 8.94 2.67 -14.91
C PHE A 219 9.24 1.29 -14.30
N ASN A 220 8.90 0.24 -15.02
CA ASN A 220 9.25 -1.14 -14.74
C ASN A 220 8.71 -1.62 -13.39
N GLN A 221 7.51 -1.17 -12.98
CA GLN A 221 6.97 -1.54 -11.66
C GLN A 221 6.73 -3.04 -11.56
N GLY A 222 6.23 -3.67 -12.62
CA GLY A 222 5.96 -5.10 -12.56
C GLY A 222 7.24 -5.95 -12.52
N SER A 223 8.26 -5.61 -13.31
CA SER A 223 9.54 -6.33 -13.28
C SER A 223 10.39 -6.02 -12.04
N ARG A 224 10.32 -4.80 -11.48
CA ARG A 224 11.11 -4.41 -10.31
C ARG A 224 10.44 -4.74 -8.97
N LEU A 225 9.11 -4.64 -8.89
CA LEU A 225 8.38 -4.75 -7.62
C LEU A 225 7.47 -5.95 -7.56
N THR A 226 6.59 -6.13 -8.54
CA THR A 226 5.64 -7.26 -8.50
C THR A 226 6.38 -8.58 -8.55
N ALA A 227 7.38 -8.70 -9.44
CA ALA A 227 8.26 -9.85 -9.46
C ALA A 227 9.03 -10.03 -8.15
N PHE A 228 9.47 -8.93 -7.50
CA PHE A 228 10.15 -8.98 -6.22
C PHE A 228 9.26 -9.53 -5.10
N GLU A 229 8.02 -9.03 -4.97
CA GLU A 229 7.05 -9.51 -4.00
C GLU A 229 6.69 -10.99 -4.23
N LEU A 230 6.43 -11.37 -5.49
CA LEU A 230 6.13 -12.76 -5.86
C LEU A 230 7.28 -13.72 -5.51
N VAL A 231 8.53 -13.31 -5.74
CA VAL A 231 9.71 -14.10 -5.36
C VAL A 231 9.87 -14.17 -3.84
N HIS A 232 9.71 -13.05 -3.14
CA HIS A 232 9.82 -12.97 -1.67
C HIS A 232 8.83 -13.92 -0.98
N GLU A 233 7.60 -13.99 -1.49
CA GLU A 233 6.52 -14.81 -0.95
C GLU A 233 6.48 -16.23 -1.54
N LYS A 234 7.44 -16.57 -2.41
CA LYS A 234 7.54 -17.88 -3.07
C LYS A 234 6.28 -18.25 -3.87
N ILE A 235 5.61 -17.24 -4.44
CA ILE A 235 4.45 -17.43 -5.30
C ILE A 235 4.93 -17.88 -6.69
N PRO A 236 4.37 -18.96 -7.28
CA PRO A 236 4.79 -19.44 -8.59
C PRO A 236 4.49 -18.37 -9.65
N ALA A 237 5.54 -17.76 -10.21
CA ALA A 237 5.38 -16.59 -11.07
C ALA A 237 6.23 -16.62 -12.34
N THR A 238 5.82 -15.82 -13.32
CA THR A 238 6.58 -15.57 -14.55
C THR A 238 6.46 -14.10 -14.95
N LEU A 239 7.59 -13.44 -15.14
CA LEU A 239 7.66 -12.10 -15.71
C LEU A 239 7.60 -12.18 -17.24
N ILE A 240 6.81 -11.31 -17.86
CA ILE A 240 6.72 -11.17 -19.31
C ILE A 240 6.91 -9.71 -19.75
N ALA A 241 7.37 -9.50 -20.99
CA ALA A 241 7.31 -8.17 -21.61
C ALA A 241 5.85 -7.74 -21.82
N ASP A 242 5.59 -6.43 -21.82
CA ASP A 242 4.22 -5.91 -22.00
C ASP A 242 3.61 -6.39 -23.33
N SER A 243 4.43 -6.43 -24.39
CA SER A 243 4.02 -6.88 -25.74
C SER A 243 3.80 -8.39 -25.86
N ALA A 244 4.17 -9.20 -24.87
CA ALA A 244 3.99 -10.65 -24.89
C ALA A 244 2.61 -11.09 -24.33
N ALA A 245 1.84 -10.18 -23.74
CA ALA A 245 0.56 -10.49 -23.10
C ALA A 245 -0.44 -11.16 -24.06
N ALA A 246 -0.56 -10.65 -25.29
CA ALA A 246 -1.47 -11.22 -26.29
C ALA A 246 -1.07 -12.63 -26.73
N ALA A 247 0.23 -12.89 -26.88
CA ALA A 247 0.73 -14.23 -27.21
C ALA A 247 0.45 -15.21 -26.07
N LEU A 248 0.69 -14.80 -24.83
CA LEU A 248 0.42 -15.60 -23.64
C LEU A 248 -1.07 -15.97 -23.51
N MET A 249 -1.97 -15.00 -23.74
CA MET A 249 -3.42 -15.26 -23.71
C MET A 249 -3.87 -16.19 -24.83
N LYS A 250 -3.29 -16.04 -26.04
CA LYS A 250 -3.60 -16.91 -27.19
C LYS A 250 -3.20 -18.37 -26.96
N GLU A 251 -2.22 -18.62 -26.12
CA GLU A 251 -1.80 -19.97 -25.71
C GLU A 251 -2.71 -20.60 -24.62
N ASP A 252 -3.82 -19.95 -24.26
CA ASP A 252 -4.75 -20.39 -23.20
C ASP A 252 -4.06 -20.60 -21.83
N ARG A 253 -2.98 -19.84 -21.57
CA ARG A 253 -2.19 -19.93 -20.33
C ARG A 253 -2.67 -19.00 -19.21
N VAL A 254 -3.74 -18.25 -19.44
CA VAL A 254 -4.29 -17.24 -18.52
C VAL A 254 -5.78 -17.45 -18.39
N ASP A 255 -6.24 -17.73 -17.18
CA ASP A 255 -7.66 -17.90 -16.85
C ASP A 255 -8.34 -16.57 -16.52
N ALA A 256 -7.59 -15.63 -15.94
CA ALA A 256 -8.11 -14.34 -15.52
C ALA A 256 -7.06 -13.23 -15.62
N VAL A 257 -7.53 -12.01 -15.86
CA VAL A 257 -6.72 -10.79 -15.76
C VAL A 257 -7.25 -9.96 -14.60
N ILE A 258 -6.36 -9.60 -13.67
CA ILE A 258 -6.71 -8.74 -12.52
C ILE A 258 -5.70 -7.60 -12.44
N VAL A 259 -6.22 -6.38 -12.38
CA VAL A 259 -5.42 -5.16 -12.31
C VAL A 259 -5.90 -4.29 -11.16
N GLY A 260 -5.01 -3.42 -10.67
CA GLY A 260 -5.39 -2.34 -9.77
C GLY A 260 -6.06 -1.22 -10.54
N ALA A 261 -6.52 -0.20 -9.81
CA ALA A 261 -7.05 1.02 -10.39
C ALA A 261 -6.54 2.21 -9.59
N ASP A 262 -6.13 3.27 -10.28
CA ASP A 262 -5.83 4.55 -9.63
C ASP A 262 -7.12 5.34 -9.40
N ARG A 263 -8.09 5.22 -10.31
CA ARG A 263 -9.43 5.79 -10.16
C ARG A 263 -10.45 4.94 -10.89
N VAL A 264 -11.66 4.84 -10.33
CA VAL A 264 -12.83 4.27 -11.01
C VAL A 264 -13.90 5.35 -11.01
N THR A 265 -14.39 5.75 -12.20
CA THR A 265 -15.46 6.75 -12.31
C THR A 265 -16.82 6.15 -11.98
N ALA A 266 -17.83 7.00 -11.74
CA ALA A 266 -19.17 6.54 -11.32
C ALA A 266 -19.85 5.56 -12.31
N ASN A 267 -19.47 5.57 -13.58
CA ASN A 267 -19.94 4.63 -14.60
C ASN A 267 -19.09 3.35 -14.74
N GLY A 268 -18.14 3.14 -13.82
CA GLY A 268 -17.30 1.93 -13.78
C GLY A 268 -16.09 1.93 -14.69
N ILE A 269 -15.75 3.03 -15.38
CA ILE A 269 -14.55 3.09 -16.22
C ILE A 269 -13.32 3.24 -15.31
N PRO A 270 -12.39 2.27 -15.31
CA PRO A 270 -11.15 2.40 -14.57
C PRO A 270 -10.16 3.27 -15.36
N TRP A 271 -9.54 4.21 -14.67
CA TRP A 271 -8.32 4.87 -15.11
C TRP A 271 -7.14 4.16 -14.46
N LEU A 272 -6.35 3.44 -15.27
CA LEU A 272 -4.97 3.11 -14.92
C LEU A 272 -4.11 4.29 -15.37
N LEU A 273 -3.52 5.02 -14.42
CA LEU A 273 -2.62 6.11 -14.77
C LEU A 273 -1.32 5.48 -15.29
N MET A 274 -1.20 5.36 -16.62
CA MET A 274 0.11 5.45 -17.25
C MET A 274 0.66 6.82 -16.84
N MET A 275 1.52 6.86 -15.81
CA MET A 275 2.13 8.07 -15.28
C MET A 275 2.80 8.87 -16.42
N HIS A 276 2.04 9.77 -17.04
CA HIS A 276 2.57 10.88 -17.80
C HIS A 276 2.83 11.99 -16.79
N PHE A 277 4.08 12.09 -16.34
CA PHE A 277 4.59 13.37 -15.88
C PHE A 277 5.17 14.05 -17.12
N ALA A 278 4.56 15.16 -17.51
CA ALA A 278 5.15 16.10 -18.47
C ALA A 278 6.42 16.73 -17.91
#